data_AF-A0A842RNE5-F1
#
_entry.id   AF-A0A842RNE5-F1
#
_cell.length_a   1.000
_cell.length_b   1.000
_cell.length_c   1.000
_cell.angle_alpha   90.00
_cell.angle_beta   90.00
_cell.angle_gamma   90.00
#
_symmetry.space_group_name_H-M   'P 1'
#
loop_
_entity.id
_entity.type
_entity.pdbx_description
1 polymer ?
#
loop_
_entity_poly.entity_id
_entity_poly.type
_entity_poly.pdbx_seq_one_letter_code
_entity_poly.pdbx_strand_id
1 'polypeptide(L)'
;MAKFRKKTMKNRKTKKRRLNEEYAYRTVISSAILGGVFFIISLFFNIGIVSIAFNQNTYLLIGDFFIKFLSIILFFLFMTISIGNYKELTGKPVTWKELVLLVIFSLIQAITDGLVFAFSLMGIFILVIYLFFLQE
;
A
#
# COMPACT_ATOMS: atom_id res chain seq x y z
N MET A 1 18.78 -51.60 -18.09
CA MET A 1 18.78 -50.57 -17.02
C MET A 1 18.03 -49.32 -17.50
N ALA A 2 16.84 -49.06 -16.95
CA ALA A 2 15.94 -48.02 -17.44
C ALA A 2 16.38 -46.61 -17.03
N LYS A 3 16.89 -45.85 -18.01
CA LYS A 3 17.36 -44.45 -17.89
C LYS A 3 16.21 -43.44 -18.10
N PHE A 4 15.11 -43.52 -17.36
CA PHE A 4 14.02 -42.52 -17.51
C PHE A 4 13.28 -42.24 -16.21
N ARG A 5 13.79 -41.34 -15.36
CA ARG A 5 12.97 -40.74 -14.28
C ARG A 5 13.45 -39.38 -13.74
N LYS A 6 14.06 -38.52 -14.56
CA LYS A 6 14.43 -37.13 -14.14
C LYS A 6 13.64 -36.00 -14.83
N LYS A 7 12.87 -36.25 -15.90
CA LYS A 7 12.13 -35.18 -16.62
C LYS A 7 10.85 -34.71 -15.91
N THR A 8 10.14 -35.59 -15.19
CA THR A 8 8.84 -35.26 -14.56
C THR A 8 8.96 -34.33 -13.34
N MET A 9 10.03 -34.43 -12.55
CA MET A 9 10.25 -33.53 -11.40
C MET A 9 10.63 -32.09 -11.84
N LYS A 10 11.43 -31.94 -12.91
CA LYS A 10 11.85 -30.63 -13.40
C LYS A 10 10.63 -29.82 -13.89
N ASN A 11 9.70 -30.46 -14.58
CA ASN A 11 8.47 -29.84 -15.08
C ASN A 11 7.47 -29.43 -13.98
N ARG A 12 7.38 -30.17 -12.87
CA ARG A 12 6.55 -29.76 -11.72
C ARG A 12 7.11 -28.53 -11.01
N LYS A 13 8.45 -28.42 -10.87
CA LYS A 13 9.10 -27.24 -10.27
C LYS A 13 8.92 -25.99 -11.13
N THR A 14 9.08 -26.07 -12.45
CA THR A 14 8.82 -24.93 -13.36
C THR A 14 7.34 -24.54 -13.38
N LYS A 15 6.40 -25.49 -13.34
CA LYS A 15 4.96 -25.19 -13.28
C LYS A 15 4.56 -24.55 -11.95
N LYS A 16 5.09 -25.02 -10.82
CA LYS A 16 4.85 -24.41 -9.48
C LYS A 16 5.45 -23.01 -9.37
N ARG A 17 6.64 -22.79 -9.94
CA ARG A 17 7.29 -21.47 -10.01
C ARG A 17 6.47 -20.48 -10.85
N ARG A 18 5.99 -20.89 -12.03
CA ARG A 18 5.10 -20.07 -12.88
C ARG A 18 3.78 -19.72 -12.19
N LEU A 19 3.17 -20.67 -11.48
CA LEU A 19 1.95 -20.42 -10.71
C LEU A 19 2.21 -19.38 -9.59
N ASN A 20 3.30 -19.49 -8.85
CA ASN A 20 3.66 -18.51 -7.81
C ASN A 20 3.93 -17.12 -8.39
N GLU A 21 4.62 -17.02 -9.54
CA GLU A 21 4.85 -15.76 -10.24
C GLU A 21 3.54 -15.12 -10.69
N GLU A 22 2.57 -15.92 -11.19
CA GLU A 22 1.25 -15.43 -11.58
C GLU A 22 0.42 -14.94 -10.38
N TYR A 23 0.44 -15.67 -9.26
CA TYR A 23 -0.22 -15.23 -8.03
C TYR A 23 0.38 -13.94 -7.48
N ALA A 24 1.71 -13.86 -7.38
CA ALA A 24 2.39 -12.67 -6.92
C ALA A 24 2.08 -11.46 -7.82
N TYR A 25 2.07 -11.64 -9.15
CA TYR A 25 1.69 -10.56 -10.07
C TYR A 25 0.24 -10.08 -9.86
N ARG A 26 -0.70 -11.00 -9.64
CA ARG A 26 -2.09 -10.64 -9.28
C ARG A 26 -2.14 -9.84 -7.98
N THR A 27 -1.35 -10.20 -6.96
CA THR A 27 -1.32 -9.44 -5.70
C THR A 27 -0.77 -8.03 -5.87
N VAL A 28 0.24 -7.83 -6.73
CA VAL A 28 0.78 -6.51 -7.07
C VAL A 28 -0.32 -5.63 -7.67
N ILE A 29 -1.06 -6.17 -8.64
CA ILE A 29 -2.17 -5.45 -9.29
C ILE A 29 -3.28 -5.14 -8.30
N SER A 30 -3.74 -6.12 -7.53
CA SER A 30 -4.84 -5.93 -6.58
C SER A 30 -4.50 -4.89 -5.50
N SER A 31 -3.28 -4.93 -4.96
CA SER A 31 -2.81 -3.94 -3.98
C SER A 31 -2.62 -2.55 -4.60
N ALA A 32 -2.13 -2.45 -5.84
CA ALA A 32 -2.05 -1.17 -6.55
C ALA A 32 -3.44 -0.57 -6.81
N ILE A 33 -4.41 -1.37 -7.22
CA ILE A 33 -5.79 -0.91 -7.44
C ILE A 33 -6.41 -0.43 -6.12
N LEU A 34 -6.29 -1.20 -5.04
CA LEU A 34 -6.77 -0.80 -3.72
C LEU A 34 -6.10 0.50 -3.26
N GLY A 35 -4.78 0.61 -3.41
CA GLY A 35 -4.04 1.84 -3.13
C GLY A 35 -4.59 3.03 -3.93
N GLY A 36 -4.78 2.88 -5.25
CA GLY A 36 -5.36 3.91 -6.11
C GLY A 36 -6.78 4.32 -5.69
N VAL A 37 -7.62 3.38 -5.28
CA VAL A 37 -8.97 3.67 -4.77
C VAL A 37 -8.89 4.50 -3.49
N PHE A 38 -8.04 4.12 -2.52
CA PHE A 38 -7.88 4.88 -1.29
C PHE A 38 -7.26 6.26 -1.52
N PHE A 39 -6.36 6.40 -2.50
CA PHE A 39 -5.83 7.69 -2.92
C PHE A 39 -6.94 8.64 -3.39
N ILE A 40 -7.81 8.15 -4.28
CA ILE A 40 -8.93 8.94 -4.82
C ILE A 40 -9.91 9.31 -3.72
N ILE A 41 -10.28 8.35 -2.85
CA ILE A 41 -11.16 8.60 -1.70
C ILE A 41 -10.55 9.68 -0.80
N SER A 42 -9.28 9.54 -0.45
CA SER A 42 -8.56 10.50 0.39
C SER A 42 -8.57 11.91 -0.20
N LEU A 43 -8.35 12.05 -1.51
CA LEU A 43 -8.42 13.36 -2.17
C LEU A 43 -9.82 13.98 -2.08
N PHE A 44 -10.88 13.22 -2.32
CA PHE A 44 -12.25 13.74 -2.26
C PHE A 44 -12.62 14.25 -0.86
N PHE A 45 -12.22 13.52 0.18
CA PHE A 45 -12.48 13.93 1.56
C PHE A 45 -11.60 15.10 1.99
N ASN A 46 -10.29 15.10 1.70
CA ASN A 46 -9.37 16.14 2.15
C ASN A 46 -9.50 17.47 1.40
N ILE A 47 -9.92 17.47 0.13
CA ILE A 47 -10.24 18.70 -0.62
C ILE A 47 -11.58 19.29 -0.15
N GLY A 48 -12.37 18.54 0.62
CA GLY A 48 -13.67 18.99 1.12
C GLY A 48 -14.80 18.88 0.08
N ILE A 49 -14.60 18.11 -1.00
CA ILE A 49 -15.66 17.80 -1.97
C ILE A 49 -16.73 16.92 -1.30
N VAL A 50 -16.29 15.99 -0.46
CA VAL A 50 -17.15 15.13 0.36
C VAL A 50 -16.85 15.43 1.82
N SER A 51 -17.87 15.85 2.57
CA SER A 51 -17.78 16.04 4.01
C SER A 51 -19.01 15.42 4.65
N ILE A 52 -18.82 14.65 5.72
CA ILE A 52 -19.93 14.06 6.49
C ILE A 52 -20.39 15.04 7.58
N ALA A 53 -19.61 16.09 7.84
CA ALA A 53 -19.81 17.02 8.96
C ALA A 53 -20.70 18.22 8.63
N PHE A 54 -21.73 18.07 7.79
CA PHE A 54 -22.65 19.16 7.43
C PHE A 54 -23.43 19.73 8.63
N ASN A 55 -23.63 18.95 9.70
CA ASN A 55 -24.52 19.31 10.80
C ASN A 55 -23.80 19.70 12.12
N GLN A 56 -22.52 20.09 12.07
CA GLN A 56 -21.67 20.48 13.23
C GLN A 56 -21.68 19.53 14.45
N ASN A 57 -22.22 18.32 14.29
CA ASN A 57 -22.25 17.33 15.35
C ASN A 57 -20.82 16.81 15.60
N THR A 58 -20.35 16.93 16.84
CA THR A 58 -19.00 16.53 17.25
C THR A 58 -18.67 15.09 16.86
N TYR A 59 -19.64 14.17 16.94
CA TYR A 59 -19.42 12.78 16.54
C TYR A 59 -19.16 12.61 15.04
N LEU A 60 -19.82 13.41 14.20
CA LEU A 60 -19.63 13.37 12.74
C LEU A 60 -18.31 14.01 12.33
N LEU A 61 -17.86 15.05 13.04
CA LEU A 61 -16.54 15.66 12.84
C LEU A 61 -15.42 14.66 13.13
N ILE A 62 -15.52 13.90 14.23
CA ILE A 62 -14.55 12.85 14.56
C ILE A 62 -14.55 11.76 13.48
N GLY A 63 -15.73 11.34 13.01
CA GLY A 63 -15.86 10.35 11.94
C GLY A 63 -15.22 10.80 10.63
N ASP A 64 -15.46 12.05 10.23
CA ASP A 64 -14.88 12.66 9.03
C ASP A 64 -13.34 12.70 9.10
N PHE A 65 -12.81 13.16 10.23
CA PHE A 65 -11.37 13.14 10.52
C PHE A 65 -10.79 11.72 10.43
N PHE A 66 -11.47 10.74 11.04
CA PHE A 66 -11.00 9.35 11.06
C PHE A 66 -10.97 8.74 9.65
N ILE A 67 -11.98 9.01 8.82
CA ILE A 67 -12.01 8.53 7.43
C ILE A 67 -10.88 9.15 6.61
N LYS A 68 -10.65 10.46 6.74
CA LYS A 68 -9.53 11.15 6.08
C LYS A 68 -8.20 10.53 6.46
N PHE A 69 -7.91 10.42 7.75
CA PHE A 69 -6.69 9.82 8.26
C PHE A 69 -6.55 8.36 7.80
N LEU A 70 -7.59 7.54 7.97
CA LEU A 70 -7.55 6.12 7.65
C LEU A 70 -7.34 5.87 6.16
N SER A 71 -7.96 6.66 5.28
CA SER A 71 -7.80 6.53 3.84
C SER A 71 -6.35 6.78 3.39
N ILE A 72 -5.66 7.75 3.99
CA ILE A 72 -4.24 8.03 3.72
C ILE A 72 -3.34 6.89 4.18
N ILE A 73 -3.59 6.36 5.38
CA ILE A 73 -2.82 5.25 5.93
C ILE A 73 -3.01 3.98 5.08
N LEU A 74 -4.25 3.68 4.68
CA LEU A 74 -4.55 2.53 3.82
C LEU A 74 -3.93 2.70 2.44
N PHE A 75 -3.98 3.90 1.85
CA PHE A 75 -3.26 4.21 0.61
C PHE A 75 -1.77 3.86 0.74
N PHE A 76 -1.09 4.40 1.76
CA PHE A 76 0.34 4.19 1.97
C PHE A 76 0.66 2.69 2.14
N LEU A 77 -0.14 1.99 2.93
CA LEU A 77 0.04 0.57 3.22
C LEU A 77 -0.15 -0.31 1.98
N PHE A 78 -1.24 -0.12 1.23
CA PHE A 78 -1.49 -0.90 0.01
C PHE A 78 -0.45 -0.65 -1.08
N MET A 79 -0.02 0.61 -1.26
CA MET A 79 1.03 0.92 -2.22
C MET A 79 2.39 0.35 -1.81
N THR A 80 2.71 0.39 -0.51
CA THR A 80 3.94 -0.25 0.00
C THR A 80 3.92 -1.76 -0.26
N ILE A 81 2.80 -2.44 0.02
CA ILE A 81 2.64 -3.88 -0.28
C ILE A 81 2.82 -4.14 -1.78
N SER A 82 2.20 -3.32 -2.63
CA SER A 82 2.33 -3.46 -4.08
C SER A 82 3.77 -3.36 -4.56
N ILE A 83 4.50 -2.34 -4.08
CA ILE A 83 5.91 -2.14 -4.42
C ILE A 83 6.76 -3.28 -3.85
N GLY A 84 6.54 -3.70 -2.60
CA GLY A 84 7.23 -4.83 -1.99
C GLY A 84 7.09 -6.11 -2.82
N ASN A 85 5.87 -6.47 -3.20
CA ASN A 85 5.60 -7.65 -4.00
C ASN A 85 6.19 -7.55 -5.42
N TYR A 86 6.17 -6.36 -6.02
CA TYR A 86 6.80 -6.11 -7.32
C TYR A 86 8.32 -6.25 -7.28
N LYS A 87 8.92 -5.80 -6.18
CA LYS A 87 10.36 -5.89 -5.91
C LYS A 87 10.80 -7.33 -5.66
N GLU A 88 10.00 -8.11 -4.92
CA GLU A 88 10.22 -9.54 -4.75
C GLU A 88 10.18 -10.29 -6.11
N LEU A 89 9.21 -9.98 -6.98
CA LEU A 89 9.12 -10.54 -8.33
C LEU A 89 10.32 -10.21 -9.22
N THR A 90 10.87 -9.00 -9.08
CA THR A 90 12.03 -8.54 -9.87
C THR A 90 13.37 -8.90 -9.22
N GLY A 91 13.35 -9.50 -8.02
CA GLY A 91 14.55 -9.86 -7.26
C GLY A 91 15.37 -8.65 -6.80
N LYS A 92 14.76 -7.47 -6.70
CA LYS A 92 15.40 -6.23 -6.25
C LYS A 92 14.83 -5.82 -4.90
N PRO A 93 15.61 -5.21 -3.99
CA PRO A 93 15.06 -4.67 -2.75
C PRO A 93 14.22 -3.40 -3.02
N VAL A 94 13.31 -3.09 -2.10
CA VAL A 94 12.59 -1.80 -2.07
C VAL A 94 13.60 -0.70 -1.79
N THR A 95 13.58 0.36 -2.60
CA THR A 95 14.54 1.46 -2.44
C THR A 95 13.96 2.59 -1.63
N TRP A 96 14.80 3.29 -0.86
CA TRP A 96 14.40 4.48 -0.10
C TRP A 96 13.75 5.57 -0.98
N LYS A 97 14.15 5.69 -2.24
CA LYS A 97 13.57 6.64 -3.18
C LYS A 97 12.08 6.39 -3.42
N GLU A 98 11.69 5.12 -3.56
CA GLU A 98 10.29 4.72 -3.74
C GLU A 98 9.46 4.98 -2.48
N LEU A 99 10.02 4.66 -1.31
CA LEU A 99 9.37 4.93 -0.03
C LEU A 99 9.20 6.43 0.22
N VAL A 100 10.24 7.24 0.01
CA VAL A 100 10.17 8.70 0.19
C VAL A 100 9.13 9.31 -0.75
N LEU A 101 9.06 8.86 -2.00
CA LEU A 101 8.06 9.33 -2.96
C LEU A 101 6.63 8.97 -2.50
N LEU A 102 6.44 7.78 -1.92
CA LEU A 102 5.18 7.37 -1.30
C LEU A 102 4.79 8.23 -0.09
N VAL A 103 5.76 8.55 0.77
CA VAL A 103 5.56 9.45 1.91
C VAL A 103 5.11 10.82 1.41
N ILE A 104 5.78 11.38 0.40
CA ILE A 104 5.43 12.68 -0.18
C ILE A 104 4.00 12.67 -0.72
N PHE A 105 3.62 11.66 -1.52
CA PHE A 105 2.26 11.56 -2.04
C PHE A 105 1.21 11.41 -0.94
N SER A 106 1.54 10.70 0.14
CA SER A 106 0.63 10.53 1.28
C SER A 106 0.44 11.83 2.05
N LEU A 107 1.50 12.60 2.26
CA LEU A 107 1.45 13.86 3.00
C LEU A 107 0.78 14.98 2.20
N ILE A 108 0.96 15.03 0.88
CA ILE A 108 0.28 16.01 0.01
C ILE A 108 -1.25 15.88 0.15
N GLN A 109 -1.77 14.67 0.32
CA GLN A 109 -3.21 14.46 0.50
C GLN A 109 -3.76 15.11 1.77
N ALA A 110 -2.95 15.28 2.81
CA ALA A 110 -3.38 15.86 4.09
C ALA A 110 -3.06 17.35 4.24
N ILE A 111 -2.41 17.99 3.26
CA ILE A 111 -1.84 19.35 3.44
C ILE A 111 -2.91 20.42 3.74
N THR A 112 -4.15 20.17 3.39
CA THR A 112 -5.29 21.07 3.59
C THR A 112 -5.81 21.08 5.03
N ASP A 113 -5.53 20.06 5.82
CA ASP A 113 -6.00 19.91 7.19
C ASP A 113 -4.83 19.60 8.13
N GLY A 114 -4.44 20.57 8.96
CA GLY A 114 -3.28 20.45 9.83
C GLY A 114 -3.37 19.31 10.86
N LEU A 115 -4.57 18.98 11.34
CA LEU A 115 -4.75 17.86 12.27
C LEU A 115 -4.60 16.54 11.52
N VAL A 116 -5.27 16.37 10.38
CA VAL A 116 -5.14 15.14 9.57
C VAL A 116 -3.69 14.96 9.12
N PHE A 117 -3.01 16.05 8.77
CA PHE A 117 -1.60 16.04 8.42
C PHE A 117 -0.72 15.52 9.56
N ALA A 118 -0.86 16.06 10.77
CA ALA A 118 -0.03 15.67 11.91
C ALA A 118 -0.22 14.19 12.27
N PHE A 119 -1.47 13.71 12.30
CA PHE A 119 -1.76 12.30 12.58
C PHE A 119 -1.29 11.38 11.46
N SER A 120 -1.50 11.76 10.20
CA SER A 120 -1.04 10.97 9.05
C SER A 120 0.48 10.89 9.02
N LEU A 121 1.18 11.99 9.30
CA LEU A 121 2.64 12.03 9.41
C LEU A 121 3.12 11.06 10.49
N MET A 122 2.52 11.08 11.68
CA MET A 122 2.87 10.17 12.76
C MET A 122 2.61 8.71 12.38
N GLY A 123 1.46 8.40 11.80
CA GLY A 123 1.11 7.05 11.35
C GLY A 123 2.04 6.53 10.27
N ILE A 124 2.34 7.35 9.25
CA ILE A 124 3.30 7.01 8.19
C ILE A 124 4.70 6.80 8.78
N PHE A 125 5.14 7.65 9.71
CA PHE A 125 6.44 7.52 10.35
C PHE A 125 6.58 6.19 11.11
N ILE A 126 5.55 5.81 11.87
CA ILE A 126 5.49 4.50 12.55
C ILE A 126 5.57 3.36 11.52
N LEU A 127 4.85 3.45 10.41
CA LEU A 127 4.90 2.43 9.36
C LEU A 127 6.28 2.35 8.68
N VAL A 128 6.93 3.48 8.42
CA VAL A 128 8.29 3.51 7.86
C VAL A 128 9.29 2.87 8.82
N ILE A 129 9.21 3.18 10.12
CA ILE A 129 10.04 2.53 11.15
C ILE A 129 9.79 1.02 11.18
N TYR A 130 8.53 0.60 11.14
CA TYR A 130 8.17 -0.82 11.11
C TYR A 130 8.78 -1.53 9.89
N LEU A 131 8.69 -0.91 8.71
CA LEU A 131 9.27 -1.45 7.48
C LEU A 131 10.80 -1.50 7.53
N PHE A 132 11.43 -0.51 8.16
CA PHE A 132 12.88 -0.48 8.35
C PHE A 132 13.37 -1.68 9.18
N PHE A 133 12.74 -1.94 10.33
CA PHE A 133 13.08 -3.09 11.17
C PHE A 133 12.81 -4.45 10.50
N LEU A 134 11.86 -4.51 9.56
CA LEU A 134 11.55 -5.74 8.84
C LEU A 134 12.53 -6.03 7.69
N GLN A 135 13.31 -5.03 7.28
CA GLN A 135 14.32 -5.16 6.22
C GLN A 135 15.70 -5.59 6.72
N GLU A 136 15.98 -5.44 8.02
CA GLU A 136 17.15 -6.00 8.72
C GLU A 136 16.94 -7.47 9.09
#